data_AF-A0A060CKL8-F1
#
_entry.id   AF-A0A060CKL8-F1
#
_cell.length_a   1.000
_cell.length_b   1.000
_cell.length_c   1.000
_cell.angle_alpha   90.00
_cell.angle_beta   90.00
_cell.angle_gamma   90.00
#
_symmetry.space_group_name_H-M   'P 1'
#
loop_
_entity.id
_entity.type
_entity.pdbx_description
1 polymer ?
#
loop_
_entity_poly.entity_id
_entity_poly.type
_entity_poly.pdbx_seq_one_letter_code
_entity_poly.pdbx_strand_id
1 'polypeptide(L)'
;NGNGLAKGFLRFPTARQFRVSSNFNPRRLNPVTGRIAPHRGVDFAMPQGTPVLSVGDGEVVVAKRSGAAGYYIAIRHGAHLYHPLYAPA
;
A
#
# COMPACT_ATOMS: atom_id res chain seq x y z
N ASN A 1 16.47 28.17 -12.05
CA ASN A 1 17.02 26.80 -12.10
C ASN A 1 16.76 26.09 -10.77
N GLY A 2 15.60 25.45 -10.64
CA GLY A 2 15.19 24.77 -9.40
C GLY A 2 14.50 23.45 -9.74
N ASN A 3 15.30 22.43 -10.06
CA ASN A 3 14.80 21.05 -10.19
C ASN A 3 14.70 20.44 -8.79
N GLY A 4 13.60 20.72 -8.09
CA GLY A 4 13.34 20.24 -6.74
C GLY A 4 12.22 19.21 -6.68
N LEU A 5 12.61 17.94 -6.48
CA LEU A 5 11.88 16.87 -5.77
C LEU A 5 10.59 16.32 -6.41
N ALA A 6 10.71 15.08 -6.94
CA ALA A 6 9.66 14.11 -7.33
C ALA A 6 8.24 14.66 -7.59
N LYS A 7 7.73 14.48 -8.82
CA LYS A 7 6.29 14.58 -9.15
C LYS A 7 5.44 14.02 -8.01
N GLY A 8 4.51 14.84 -7.50
CA GLY A 8 3.78 14.56 -6.26
C GLY A 8 3.06 13.21 -6.30
N PHE A 9 3.16 12.47 -5.20
CA PHE A 9 2.45 11.20 -5.03
C PHE A 9 0.93 11.42 -4.98
N LEU A 10 0.18 10.51 -5.61
CA LEU A 10 -1.25 10.38 -5.38
C LEU A 10 -1.49 9.99 -3.92
N ARG A 11 -2.49 10.62 -3.30
CA ARG A 11 -2.90 10.29 -1.93
C ARG A 11 -3.58 8.92 -1.82
N PHE A 12 -4.25 8.48 -2.87
CA PHE A 12 -4.98 7.22 -2.93
C PHE A 12 -4.51 6.40 -4.14
N PRO A 13 -4.37 5.07 -4.00
CA PRO A 13 -3.95 4.19 -5.09
C PRO A 13 -5.12 3.79 -6.00
N THR A 14 -6.18 4.61 -6.09
CA THR A 14 -7.41 4.30 -6.82
C THR A 14 -7.97 5.57 -7.46
N ALA A 15 -8.62 5.45 -8.62
CA ALA A 15 -9.20 6.59 -9.34
C ALA A 15 -10.35 7.27 -8.58
N ARG A 16 -11.02 6.52 -7.69
CA ARG A 16 -12.05 7.03 -6.78
C ARG A 16 -11.62 6.77 -5.35
N GLN A 17 -12.08 7.60 -4.42
CA GLN A 17 -11.80 7.40 -3.01
C GLN A 17 -12.69 6.30 -2.43
N PHE A 18 -12.06 5.28 -1.84
CA PHE A 18 -12.74 4.25 -1.07
C PHE A 18 -12.59 4.52 0.44
N ARG A 19 -13.49 3.93 1.22
CA ARG A 19 -13.44 4.04 2.68
C ARG A 19 -12.21 3.29 3.22
N VAL A 20 -11.46 3.94 4.11
CA VAL A 20 -10.46 3.26 4.92
C VAL A 20 -11.17 2.33 5.91
N SER A 21 -10.96 1.03 5.77
CA SER A 21 -11.50 0.02 6.68
C SER A 21 -10.61 -0.20 7.90
N SER A 22 -9.28 0.00 7.76
CA SER A 22 -8.30 -0.14 8.83
C SER A 22 -7.13 0.83 8.61
N ASN A 23 -6.83 1.66 9.62
CA ASN A 23 -5.74 2.63 9.57
C ASN A 23 -4.39 1.99 9.87
N PHE A 24 -3.30 2.66 9.47
CA PHE A 24 -1.95 2.35 9.95
C PHE A 24 -1.92 2.47 11.48
N ASN A 25 -1.43 1.43 12.15
CA ASN A 25 -1.34 1.40 13.61
C ASN A 25 -0.20 0.49 14.07
N PRO A 26 0.94 1.05 14.51
CA PRO A 26 2.08 0.27 14.95
C PRO A 26 1.85 -0.44 16.29
N ARG A 27 0.79 -0.06 17.01
CA ARG A 27 0.40 -0.60 18.32
C ARG A 27 -0.95 -1.33 18.27
N ARG A 28 -1.40 -1.78 17.09
CA ARG A 28 -2.67 -2.49 16.95
C ARG A 28 -2.67 -3.71 17.88
N LEU A 29 -3.66 -3.77 18.76
CA LEU A 29 -3.88 -4.90 19.65
C LEU A 29 -4.66 -5.98 18.90
N ASN A 30 -4.17 -7.23 18.95
CA ASN A 30 -4.95 -8.37 18.47
C ASN A 30 -6.00 -8.73 19.54
N PRO A 31 -7.31 -8.68 19.23
CA PRO A 31 -8.36 -8.85 20.23
C PRO A 31 -8.46 -10.28 20.78
N VAL A 32 -7.94 -11.27 20.06
CA VAL A 32 -7.97 -12.68 20.46
C VAL A 32 -6.80 -13.02 21.38
N THR A 33 -5.60 -12.55 21.04
CA THR A 33 -4.36 -12.92 21.76
C THR A 33 -3.91 -11.88 22.77
N GLY A 34 -4.47 -10.66 22.75
CA GLY A 34 -4.04 -9.55 23.59
C GLY A 34 -2.64 -9.02 23.30
N ARG A 35 -1.97 -9.48 22.23
CA ARG A 35 -0.61 -9.07 21.87
C ARG A 35 -0.63 -7.95 20.83
N ILE A 36 0.41 -7.11 20.86
CA ILE A 36 0.62 -6.10 19.82
C ILE A 36 0.97 -6.81 18.51
N ALA A 37 0.17 -6.56 17.48
CA ALA A 37 0.34 -7.07 16.13
C ALA A 37 0.23 -5.90 15.14
N PRO A 38 1.35 -5.19 14.84
CA PRO A 38 1.35 -3.95 14.10
C PRO A 38 0.63 -4.05 12.75
N HIS A 39 -0.15 -3.02 12.42
CA HIS A 39 -0.70 -2.82 11.08
C HIS A 39 0.16 -1.81 10.33
N ARG A 40 1.01 -2.31 9.41
CA ARG A 40 2.04 -1.54 8.70
C ARG A 40 1.57 -0.98 7.35
N GLY A 41 0.26 -0.87 7.17
CA GLY A 41 -0.38 -0.36 5.97
C GLY A 41 -1.71 0.30 6.28
N VAL A 42 -2.42 0.72 5.24
CA VAL A 42 -3.79 1.23 5.31
C VAL A 42 -4.65 0.33 4.43
N ASP A 43 -5.74 -0.17 4.99
CA ASP A 43 -6.67 -1.03 4.26
C ASP A 43 -7.83 -0.21 3.71
N PHE A 44 -8.13 -0.40 2.43
CA PHE A 44 -9.27 0.20 1.74
C PHE A 44 -10.31 -0.87 1.43
N ALA A 45 -11.57 -0.64 1.80
CA ALA A 45 -12.66 -1.53 1.41
C ALA A 45 -13.10 -1.20 -0.03
N MET A 46 -12.74 -2.08 -0.98
CA MET A 46 -13.06 -1.93 -2.41
C MET A 46 -13.56 -3.25 -3.01
N PRO A 47 -14.43 -3.21 -4.03
CA PRO A 47 -14.85 -4.40 -4.77
C PRO A 47 -13.67 -5.13 -5.42
N GLN A 48 -13.77 -6.45 -5.55
CA GLN A 48 -12.81 -7.25 -6.32
C GLN A 48 -12.73 -6.76 -7.77
N GLY A 49 -11.53 -6.78 -8.35
CA GLY A 49 -11.29 -6.28 -9.71
C GLY A 49 -11.18 -4.76 -9.83
N THR A 50 -11.31 -4.01 -8.72
CA THR A 50 -11.04 -2.56 -8.72
C THR A 50 -9.58 -2.31 -9.15
N PRO A 51 -9.32 -1.50 -10.20
CA PRO A 51 -7.97 -1.17 -10.61
C PRO A 51 -7.20 -0.44 -9.50
N VAL A 52 -6.00 -0.96 -9.19
CA VAL A 52 -5.06 -0.34 -8.25
C VAL A 52 -3.95 0.35 -9.03
N LEU A 53 -3.75 1.63 -8.75
CA LEU A 53 -2.77 2.49 -9.38
C LEU A 53 -1.54 2.63 -8.49
N SER A 54 -0.38 2.80 -9.13
CA SER A 54 0.81 3.27 -8.42
C SER A 54 0.57 4.68 -7.89
N VAL A 55 0.97 4.96 -6.65
CA VAL A 55 0.86 6.30 -6.07
C VAL A 55 1.90 7.28 -6.64
N GLY A 56 2.87 6.81 -7.43
CA GLY A 56 3.82 7.69 -8.09
C GLY A 56 4.63 6.96 -9.16
N ASP A 57 5.46 7.71 -9.89
CA ASP A 57 6.40 7.15 -10.85
C ASP A 57 7.42 6.25 -10.12
N GLY A 58 7.74 5.09 -10.69
CA GLY A 58 8.64 4.13 -10.05
C GLY A 58 8.86 2.86 -10.86
N GLU A 59 9.68 1.98 -10.30
CA GLU A 59 10.05 0.69 -10.90
C GLU A 59 9.45 -0.46 -10.08
N VAL A 60 8.84 -1.43 -10.77
CA VAL A 60 8.39 -2.66 -10.12
C VAL A 60 9.62 -3.50 -9.75
N VAL A 61 9.86 -3.68 -8.45
CA VAL A 61 10.97 -4.48 -7.93
C VAL A 61 10.53 -5.87 -7.45
N VAL A 62 9.22 -6.05 -7.18
CA VAL A 62 8.63 -7.35 -6.84
C VAL A 62 7.24 -7.45 -7.46
N ALA A 63 6.90 -8.63 -7.99
CA ALA A 63 5.54 -9.04 -8.33
C ALA A 63 5.39 -10.53 -7.99
N LYS A 64 4.77 -10.85 -6.85
CA LYS A 64 4.77 -12.22 -6.29
C LYS A 64 3.49 -12.53 -5.53
N ARG A 65 3.28 -13.83 -5.27
CA ARG A 65 2.29 -14.32 -4.30
C ARG A 65 2.99 -14.72 -3.01
N SER A 66 2.46 -14.30 -1.87
CA SER A 66 2.86 -14.73 -0.53
C SER A 66 1.70 -15.47 0.13
N GLY A 67 2.01 -16.45 0.99
CA GLY A 67 0.98 -17.21 1.71
C GLY A 67 0.14 -16.32 2.63
N ALA A 68 0.77 -15.39 3.36
CA ALA A 68 0.07 -14.54 4.33
C ALA A 68 -0.57 -13.29 3.70
N ALA A 69 -0.02 -12.79 2.59
CA ALA A 69 -0.40 -11.49 2.02
C ALA A 69 -1.12 -11.58 0.65
N GLY A 70 -1.25 -12.79 0.09
CA GLY A 70 -1.79 -12.96 -1.26
C GLY A 70 -0.87 -12.39 -2.33
N TYR A 71 -1.44 -11.86 -3.42
CA TYR A 71 -0.68 -11.21 -4.49
C TYR A 71 -0.27 -9.80 -4.11
N TYR A 72 1.00 -9.48 -4.35
CA TYR A 72 1.53 -8.15 -4.08
C TYR A 72 2.59 -7.73 -5.09
N ILE A 73 2.67 -6.41 -5.27
CA ILE A 73 3.64 -5.71 -6.11
C ILE A 73 4.40 -4.75 -5.21
N ALA A 74 5.73 -4.73 -5.26
CA ALA A 74 6.50 -3.68 -4.60
C ALA A 74 7.09 -2.74 -5.66
N ILE A 75 6.86 -1.45 -5.49
CA ILE A 75 7.34 -0.39 -6.38
C ILE A 75 8.38 0.44 -5.64
N ARG A 76 9.53 0.65 -6.27
CA ARG A 76 10.58 1.56 -5.81
C ARG A 76 10.39 2.91 -6.48
N HIS A 77 10.19 3.96 -5.67
CA HIS A 77 10.08 5.34 -6.11
C HIS A 77 11.36 6.10 -5.73
N GLY A 78 12.03 6.68 -6.73
CA GLY A 78 13.32 7.34 -6.53
C GLY A 78 14.36 6.42 -5.88
N ALA A 79 15.33 7.00 -5.16
CA ALA A 79 16.45 6.23 -4.64
C ALA A 79 16.13 5.35 -3.40
N HIS A 80 15.06 5.62 -2.64
CA HIS A 80 14.90 5.03 -1.31
C HIS A 80 13.48 4.64 -0.87
N LEU A 81 12.43 4.96 -1.62
CA LEU A 81 11.05 4.70 -1.16
C LEU A 81 10.50 3.41 -1.77
N TYR A 82 10.21 2.42 -0.93
CA TYR A 82 9.58 1.16 -1.33
C TYR A 82 8.11 1.14 -0.88
N HIS A 83 7.19 0.91 -1.81
CA HIS A 83 5.77 0.77 -1.53
C HIS A 83 5.25 -0.60 -2.01
N PRO A 84 4.89 -1.51 -1.08
CA PRO A 84 4.12 -2.70 -1.44
C PRO A 84 2.64 -2.33 -1.64
N LEU A 85 2.12 -2.66 -2.81
CA LEU A 85 0.71 -2.67 -3.15
C LEU A 85 0.21 -4.12 -3.07
N TYR A 86 -0.90 -4.32 -2.38
CA TYR A 86 -1.59 -5.61 -2.30
C TYR A 86 -2.83 -5.53 -3.17
N ALA A 87 -2.95 -6.46 -4.11
CA ALA A 87 -4.16 -6.56 -4.93
C ALA A 87 -5.15 -7.47 -4.20
N PRO A 88 -6.43 -7.05 -4.04
CA PRO A 88 -7.46 -7.99 -3.63
C PRO A 88 -7.54 -9.09 -4.68
N ALA A 89 -7.42 -10.33 -4.23
CA ALA A 89 -7.67 -11.50 -5.07
C ALA A 89 -9.09 -11.43 -5.61
#